data_AF-A0A3S4J8Q6-F1
#
_entry.id   AF-A0A3S4J8Q6-F1
#
_cell.length_a   1.000
_cell.length_b   1.000
_cell.length_c   1.000
_cell.angle_alpha   90.00
_cell.angle_beta   90.00
_cell.angle_gamma   90.00
#
_symmetry.space_group_name_H-M   'P 1'
#
loop_
_entity.id
_entity.type
_entity.pdbx_description
1 polymer ?
#
loop_
_entity_poly.entity_id
_entity_poly.type
_entity_poly.pdbx_seq_one_letter_code
_entity_poly.pdbx_strand_id
1 'polypeptide(L)'
;MVENTKSETLLPVIKRKIKPDSWVYTDTYRSYDALDVSEFHHERINHSELFAVKQNHINGIENFWNQAKRILRKYNGINRKNFPLFLKECEFRFNFGTPKEQLKILRKWCEI
;
A
#
# COMPACT_ATOMS: atom_id res chain seq x y z
N MET A 1 5.64 11.56 1.55
CA MET A 1 6.59 10.96 0.59
C MET A 1 7.86 10.63 1.34
N VAL A 2 8.51 9.52 1.01
CA VAL A 2 9.84 9.21 1.52
C VAL A 2 10.89 9.80 0.58
N GLU A 3 12.08 10.07 1.11
CA GLU A 3 13.20 10.64 0.36
C GLU A 3 13.86 9.59 -0.54
N ASN A 4 14.00 8.37 -0.04
CA ASN A 4 14.55 7.23 -0.76
C ASN A 4 13.93 5.92 -0.22
N THR A 5 14.23 4.81 -0.88
CA THR A 5 13.70 3.48 -0.54
C THR A 5 14.70 2.61 0.21
N LYS A 6 15.72 3.18 0.87
CA LYS A 6 16.71 2.41 1.64
C LYS A 6 16.16 2.00 3.02
N SER A 7 16.71 0.93 3.58
CA SER A 7 16.30 0.39 4.88
C SER A 7 16.29 1.44 5.99
N GLU A 8 17.31 2.31 6.03
CA GLU A 8 17.47 3.35 7.06
C GLU A 8 16.35 4.39 7.01
N THR A 9 15.77 4.60 5.82
CA THR A 9 14.64 5.53 5.62
C THR A 9 13.30 4.84 5.87
N LEU A 10 13.14 3.58 5.43
CA LEU A 10 11.88 2.86 5.51
C LEU A 10 11.60 2.30 6.91
N LEU A 11 12.59 1.71 7.58
CA LEU A 11 12.40 1.00 8.85
C LEU A 11 11.80 1.90 9.95
N PRO A 12 12.24 3.16 10.17
CA PRO A 12 11.60 4.03 11.16
C PRO A 12 10.15 4.37 10.83
N VAL A 13 9.81 4.46 9.54
CA VAL A 13 8.43 4.69 9.09
C VAL A 13 7.57 3.46 9.38
N ILE A 14 8.08 2.26 9.09
CA ILE A 14 7.40 0.99 9.35
C ILE A 14 7.15 0.84 10.86
N LYS A 15 8.17 1.00 11.70
CA LYS A 15 8.05 0.92 13.17
C LYS A 15 7.04 1.90 13.76
N ARG A 16 6.92 3.09 13.18
CA ARG A 16 5.93 4.08 13.61
C ARG A 16 4.50 3.73 13.19
N LYS A 17 4.33 2.95 12.12
CA LYS A 17 3.02 2.68 11.48
C LYS A 17 2.47 1.30 11.76
N ILE A 18 3.32 0.34 12.09
CA ILE A 18 2.96 -1.05 12.34
C ILE A 18 3.22 -1.33 13.82
N LYS A 19 2.28 -2.02 14.46
CA LYS A 19 2.41 -2.44 15.85
C LYS A 19 3.56 -3.48 15.96
N PRO A 20 4.48 -3.37 16.94
CA PRO A 20 5.47 -4.41 17.20
C PRO A 20 4.83 -5.79 17.35
N ASP A 21 5.57 -6.85 17.02
CA ASP A 21 5.11 -8.25 17.05
C ASP A 21 4.05 -8.60 15.97
N SER A 22 3.82 -7.71 15.00
CA SER A 22 2.94 -8.00 13.86
C SER A 22 3.64 -8.85 12.80
N TRP A 23 2.86 -9.62 12.04
CA TRP A 23 3.31 -10.28 10.82
C TRP A 23 3.42 -9.27 9.67
N VAL A 24 4.58 -9.21 9.03
CA VAL A 24 4.87 -8.34 7.90
C VAL A 24 5.28 -9.21 6.73
N TYR A 25 4.50 -9.15 5.65
CA TYR A 25 4.77 -9.85 4.39
C TYR A 25 5.28 -8.86 3.36
N THR A 26 6.45 -9.11 2.78
CA THR A 26 7.02 -8.26 1.71
C THR A 26 7.47 -9.08 0.51
N ASP A 27 7.82 -8.39 -0.57
CA ASP A 27 8.61 -8.98 -1.65
C ASP A 27 10.07 -9.20 -1.19
N THR A 28 10.92 -9.63 -2.13
CA THR A 28 12.35 -9.90 -1.88
C THR A 28 13.24 -8.66 -2.02
N TYR A 29 12.69 -7.44 -1.96
CA TYR A 29 13.49 -6.23 -2.09
C TYR A 29 14.42 -6.02 -0.88
N ARG A 30 15.73 -5.86 -1.15
CA ARG A 30 16.81 -5.79 -0.15
C ARG A 30 16.56 -4.78 0.98
N SER A 31 15.86 -3.68 0.72
CA SER A 31 15.60 -2.69 1.77
C SER A 31 14.71 -3.21 2.91
N TYR A 32 14.05 -4.35 2.72
CA TYR A 32 13.29 -5.03 3.77
C TYR A 32 14.13 -5.99 4.61
N ASP A 33 15.41 -6.22 4.30
CA ASP A 33 16.26 -7.15 5.06
C ASP A 33 16.40 -6.75 6.54
N ALA A 34 16.31 -5.45 6.82
CA ALA A 34 16.33 -4.96 8.19
C ALA A 34 15.10 -5.39 9.03
N LEU A 35 14.04 -5.92 8.40
CA LEU A 35 12.89 -6.49 9.09
C LEU A 35 13.20 -7.84 9.74
N ASP A 36 14.15 -8.62 9.21
CA ASP A 36 14.52 -9.94 9.77
C ASP A 36 15.10 -9.85 11.19
N VAL A 37 15.76 -8.73 11.50
CA VAL A 37 16.38 -8.45 12.79
C VAL A 37 15.61 -7.41 13.60
N SER A 38 14.35 -7.15 13.21
CA SER A 38 13.48 -6.19 13.85
C SER A 38 12.50 -6.85 14.83
N GLU A 39 11.60 -6.06 15.39
CA GLU A 39 10.54 -6.51 16.30
C GLU A 39 9.32 -7.11 15.58
N PHE A 40 9.45 -7.50 14.31
CA PHE A 40 8.35 -8.01 13.48
C PHE A 40 8.59 -9.46 13.08
N HIS A 41 7.50 -10.22 12.89
CA HIS A 41 7.56 -11.52 12.21
C HIS A 41 7.59 -11.27 10.70
N HIS A 42 8.76 -11.41 10.09
CA HIS A 42 8.96 -11.07 8.69
C HIS A 42 8.94 -12.31 7.80
N GLU A 43 8.14 -12.27 6.75
CA GLU A 43 8.03 -13.32 5.74
C GLU A 43 8.19 -12.71 4.34
N ARG A 44 9.12 -13.26 3.57
CA ARG A 44 9.37 -12.83 2.19
C ARG A 44 8.60 -13.72 1.22
N ILE A 45 7.92 -13.09 0.27
CA ILE A 45 7.21 -13.78 -0.79
C ILE A 45 7.94 -13.51 -2.09
N ASN A 46 8.49 -14.57 -2.67
CA ASN A 46 9.16 -14.50 -3.96
C ASN A 46 8.19 -14.86 -5.10
N HIS A 47 7.61 -13.85 -5.76
CA HIS A 47 6.71 -14.09 -6.89
C HIS A 47 7.31 -14.82 -8.09
N SER A 48 8.64 -14.90 -8.21
CA SER A 48 9.26 -15.68 -9.28
C SER A 48 9.24 -17.18 -9.01
N GLU A 49 9.06 -17.60 -7.75
CA GLU A 49 9.13 -19.00 -7.33
C GLU A 49 7.82 -19.51 -6.72
N LEU A 50 7.10 -18.65 -5.98
CA LEU A 50 5.85 -18.98 -5.30
C LEU A 50 4.84 -17.84 -5.44
N PHE A 51 3.68 -18.14 -6.03
CA PHE A 51 2.60 -17.16 -6.23
C PHE A 51 1.90 -16.75 -4.91
N ALA A 52 1.98 -17.61 -3.89
CA ALA A 52 1.52 -17.38 -2.52
C ALA A 52 2.10 -18.44 -1.57
N VAL A 53 2.25 -18.09 -0.29
CA VAL A 53 2.43 -19.08 0.80
C VAL A 53 1.11 -19.12 1.58
N LYS A 54 0.27 -20.14 1.34
CA LYS A 54 -1.10 -20.25 1.89
C LYS A 54 -2.00 -19.04 1.49
N GLN A 55 -2.71 -18.42 2.44
CA GLN A 55 -3.52 -17.19 2.27
C GLN A 55 -2.67 -15.90 2.37
N ASN A 56 -1.38 -16.03 2.66
CA ASN A 56 -0.51 -14.89 2.88
C ASN A 56 0.15 -14.54 1.55
N HIS A 57 -0.33 -13.46 0.93
CA HIS A 57 0.21 -12.96 -0.34
C HIS A 57 0.20 -11.43 -0.38
N ILE A 58 1.15 -10.83 -1.09
CA ILE A 58 1.21 -9.38 -1.31
C ILE A 58 0.39 -8.94 -2.55
N ASN A 59 -0.35 -9.86 -3.18
CA ASN A 59 -1.16 -9.60 -4.38
C ASN A 59 -2.16 -8.45 -4.20
N GLY A 60 -2.70 -8.26 -2.99
CA GLY A 60 -3.63 -7.19 -2.69
C GLY A 60 -3.02 -5.81 -2.92
N ILE A 61 -1.80 -5.58 -2.40
CA ILE A 61 -1.11 -4.30 -2.55
C ILE A 61 -0.62 -4.09 -3.99
N GLU A 62 -0.24 -5.16 -4.69
CA GLU A 62 0.10 -5.10 -6.12
C GLU A 62 -1.10 -4.73 -6.99
N ASN A 63 -2.25 -5.35 -6.75
CA ASN A 63 -3.50 -5.03 -7.43
C ASN A 63 -3.92 -3.58 -7.18
N PHE A 64 -3.83 -3.12 -5.93
CA PHE A 64 -4.07 -1.72 -5.58
C PHE A 64 -3.21 -0.79 -6.43
N TRP A 65 -1.90 -1.00 -6.47
CA TRP A 65 -0.99 -0.15 -7.24
C TRP A 65 -1.24 -0.24 -8.74
N ASN A 66 -1.60 -1.41 -9.28
CA ASN A 66 -1.95 -1.56 -10.68
C ASN A 66 -3.18 -0.73 -11.07
N GLN A 67 -4.23 -0.76 -10.26
CA GLN A 67 -5.42 0.05 -10.48
C GLN A 67 -5.16 1.55 -10.27
N ALA A 68 -4.46 1.91 -9.19
CA ALA A 68 -4.11 3.30 -8.90
C ALA A 68 -3.27 3.91 -10.04
N LYS A 69 -2.24 3.20 -10.53
CA LYS A 69 -1.44 3.65 -11.68
C LYS A 69 -2.31 3.92 -12.91
N ARG A 70 -3.31 3.07 -13.21
CA ARG A 70 -4.21 3.24 -14.36
C ARG A 70 -5.09 4.49 -14.21
N ILE A 71 -5.56 4.78 -13.00
CA ILE A 71 -6.37 5.98 -12.71
C ILE A 71 -5.48 7.23 -12.80
N LEU A 72 -4.34 7.23 -12.10
CA LEU A 72 -3.47 8.39 -11.98
C LEU A 72 -2.86 8.83 -13.31
N ARG A 73 -2.61 7.90 -14.24
CA ARG A 73 -2.12 8.23 -15.60
C ARG A 73 -3.08 9.11 -16.40
N LYS A 74 -4.39 9.07 -16.11
CA LYS A 74 -5.39 9.89 -16.84
C LYS A 74 -5.25 11.38 -16.57
N TYR A 75 -4.58 11.77 -15.49
CA TYR A 75 -4.41 13.17 -15.11
C TYR A 75 -3.20 13.83 -15.81
N ASN A 76 -2.41 13.10 -16.61
CA ASN A 76 -1.25 13.63 -17.35
C ASN A 76 -0.24 14.40 -16.47
N GLY A 77 -0.10 14.01 -15.21
CA GLY A 77 0.73 14.68 -14.23
C GLY A 77 -0.09 15.26 -13.08
N ILE A 78 0.42 15.13 -11.87
CA ILE A 78 -0.25 15.59 -10.65
C ILE A 78 0.77 16.42 -9.87
N ASN A 79 0.36 17.61 -9.42
CA ASN A 79 1.22 18.43 -8.56
C ASN A 79 1.59 17.63 -7.30
N ARG A 80 2.88 17.58 -6.97
CA ARG A 80 3.43 16.84 -5.83
C ARG A 80 2.70 17.15 -4.51
N LYS A 81 2.25 18.40 -4.31
CA LYS A 81 1.50 18.83 -3.12
C LYS A 81 0.13 18.15 -2.99
N ASN A 82 -0.51 17.86 -4.13
CA ASN A 82 -1.84 17.28 -4.17
C ASN A 82 -1.83 15.76 -4.26
N PHE A 83 -0.70 15.16 -4.68
CA PHE A 83 -0.56 13.71 -4.84
C PHE A 83 -1.11 12.86 -3.68
N PRO A 84 -0.93 13.22 -2.39
CA PRO A 84 -1.53 12.48 -1.28
C PRO A 84 -3.06 12.38 -1.35
N LEU A 85 -3.76 13.44 -1.80
CA LEU A 85 -5.22 13.44 -1.93
C LEU A 85 -5.68 12.49 -3.04
N PHE A 86 -4.96 12.46 -4.16
CA PHE A 86 -5.25 11.53 -5.26
C PHE A 86 -5.01 10.07 -4.85
N LEU A 87 -3.98 9.83 -4.03
CA LEU A 87 -3.74 8.49 -3.47
C LEU A 87 -4.86 8.08 -2.51
N LYS A 88 -5.39 9.02 -1.70
CA LYS A 88 -6.56 8.79 -0.85
C LYS A 88 -7.84 8.52 -1.65
N GLU A 89 -8.04 9.20 -2.78
CA GLU A 89 -9.12 8.87 -3.69
C GLU A 89 -8.97 7.44 -4.25
N CYS A 90 -7.75 7.04 -4.67
CA CYS A 90 -7.49 5.69 -5.14
C CYS A 90 -7.76 4.64 -4.04
N GLU A 91 -7.32 4.89 -2.81
CA GLU A 91 -7.59 4.05 -1.63
C GLU A 91 -9.09 3.90 -1.39
N PHE A 92 -9.85 5.00 -1.46
CA PHE A 92 -11.30 4.97 -1.32
C PHE A 92 -11.93 4.12 -2.44
N ARG A 93 -11.58 4.37 -3.70
CA ARG A 93 -12.14 3.62 -4.83
C ARG A 93 -11.80 2.13 -4.80
N PHE A 94 -10.64 1.77 -4.26
CA PHE A 94 -10.21 0.37 -4.17
C PHE A 94 -10.96 -0.39 -3.07
N ASN A 95 -11.20 0.25 -1.92
CA ASN A 95 -11.79 -0.39 -0.75
C ASN A 95 -13.32 -0.30 -0.70
N PHE A 96 -13.93 0.61 -1.44
CA PHE A 96 -15.39 0.83 -1.42
C PHE A 96 -15.98 0.49 -2.77
N GLY A 97 -16.98 -0.40 -2.79
CA GLY A 97 -17.47 -1.18 -3.94
C GLY A 97 -17.74 -0.43 -5.25
N THR A 98 -18.95 -0.58 -5.79
CA THR A 98 -19.32 0.02 -7.07
C THR A 98 -19.39 1.55 -6.98
N PRO A 99 -19.30 2.30 -8.10
CA PRO A 99 -19.44 3.75 -8.09
C PRO A 99 -20.75 4.25 -7.44
N LYS A 100 -21.83 3.46 -7.53
CA LYS A 100 -23.11 3.77 -6.88
C LYS A 100 -23.02 3.67 -5.35
N GLU A 101 -22.31 2.67 -4.84
CA GLU A 101 -22.09 2.50 -3.39
C GLU A 101 -21.13 3.57 -2.86
N GLN A 102 -20.06 3.87 -3.61
CA GLN A 102 -19.14 4.96 -3.32
C GLN A 102 -19.89 6.29 -3.18
N LEU A 103 -20.77 6.62 -4.13
CA LEU A 103 -21.58 7.84 -4.07
C LEU A 103 -22.50 7.86 -2.84
N LYS A 104 -23.13 6.72 -2.50
CA LYS A 104 -23.98 6.61 -1.30
C LYS A 104 -23.17 6.88 -0.02
N ILE A 105 -21.95 6.35 0.05
CA ILE A 105 -21.06 6.55 1.20
C ILE A 105 -20.63 8.01 1.31
N LEU A 106 -20.21 8.62 0.20
CA LEU A 106 -19.82 10.03 0.17
C LEU A 106 -20.96 10.96 0.61
N ARG A 107 -22.18 10.71 0.11
CA ARG A 107 -23.37 11.48 0.53
C ARG A 107 -23.59 11.39 2.04
N LYS A 108 -23.55 10.17 2.58
CA LYS A 108 -23.66 9.94 4.02
C LYS A 108 -22.60 10.69 4.83
N TRP A 109 -21.34 10.67 4.39
CA TRP A 109 -20.24 11.35 5.09
C TRP A 109 -20.28 12.87 4.97
N CYS A 110 -20.82 13.38 3.87
CA CYS A 110 -20.99 14.82 3.64
C CYS A 110 -22.31 15.37 4.20
N GLU A 111 -23.13 14.54 4.84
CA GLU A 111 -24.43 14.93 5.42
C GLU A 111 -25.40 15.54 4.39
N ILE A 112 -25.40 14.99 3.16
CA ILE A 112 -26.26 15.39 2.03
C ILE A 112 -27.10 14.26 1.47
#